data_AF-A0A4R8RTL7-F1
#
_entry.id   AF-A0A4R8RTL7-F1
#
_cell.length_a   1.000
_cell.length_b   1.000
_cell.length_c   1.000
_cell.angle_alpha   90.00
_cell.angle_beta   90.00
_cell.angle_gamma   90.00
#
_symmetry.space_group_name_H-M   'P 1'
#
loop_
_entity.id
_entity.type
_entity.pdbx_description
1 polymer ?
#
loop_
_entity_poly.entity_id
_entity_poly.type
_entity_poly.pdbx_seq_one_letter_code
_entity_poly.pdbx_strand_id
1 'polypeptide(L)'
;MIKVLHGLRDKLVSLHGEIERELGQKPTGLAARGLLDALDAQLRTITDVVPADALLTTSMLMNDSEDWIRVSVFVETALRDLSRLIQECGNIVHERKQPFLRLIRRIESEGYEVDGTRFTQVSDGHDWSVDELDSPAVRVQLDAEQIARAEQAAQYQQRLERMDAAIQEIEVEYAERIRKLPKTAPPRPVSGNQIGGPE
;
A
#
# COMPACT_ATOMS: atom_id res chain seq x y z
N MET A 1 -31.88 6.83 -4.14
CA MET A 1 -30.83 6.57 -5.13
C MET A 1 -29.78 7.67 -5.16
N ILE A 2 -30.12 8.94 -5.46
CA ILE A 2 -29.17 10.08 -5.40
C ILE A 2 -28.46 10.21 -4.05
N LYS A 3 -29.19 10.06 -2.94
CA LYS A 3 -28.61 10.04 -1.58
C LYS A 3 -27.57 8.92 -1.38
N VAL A 4 -27.70 7.79 -2.07
CA VAL A 4 -26.73 6.69 -2.01
C VAL A 4 -25.43 7.10 -2.69
N LEU A 5 -25.51 7.77 -3.85
CA LEU A 5 -24.32 8.30 -4.54
C LEU A 5 -23.57 9.33 -3.71
N HIS A 6 -24.29 10.22 -3.02
CA HIS A 6 -23.68 11.17 -2.08
C HIS A 6 -23.05 10.45 -0.88
N GLY A 7 -23.75 9.48 -0.28
CA GLY A 7 -23.18 8.68 0.81
C GLY A 7 -21.94 7.88 0.41
N LEU A 8 -21.90 7.36 -0.83
CA LEU A 8 -20.71 6.72 -1.39
C LEU A 8 -19.55 7.72 -1.51
N ARG A 9 -19.83 8.95 -1.96
CA ARG A 9 -18.83 10.02 -2.06
C ARG A 9 -18.24 10.36 -0.69
N ASP A 10 -19.09 10.54 0.33
CA ASP A 10 -18.64 10.79 1.71
C ASP A 10 -17.79 9.63 2.23
N LYS A 11 -18.15 8.39 1.90
CA LYS A 11 -17.37 7.21 2.26
C LYS A 11 -16.01 7.19 1.57
N LEU A 12 -15.90 7.59 0.30
CA LEU A 12 -14.61 7.69 -0.40
C LEU A 12 -13.68 8.71 0.29
N VAL A 13 -14.21 9.86 0.71
CA VAL A 13 -13.44 10.87 1.45
C VAL A 13 -12.94 10.32 2.79
N SER A 14 -13.79 9.61 3.54
CA SER A 14 -13.38 8.94 4.79
C SER A 14 -12.28 7.92 4.55
N LEU A 15 -12.47 7.04 3.55
CA LEU A 15 -11.50 6.01 3.19
C LEU A 15 -10.18 6.60 2.73
N HIS A 16 -10.20 7.73 2.02
CA HIS A 16 -8.98 8.40 1.61
C HIS A 16 -8.15 8.83 2.83
N GLY A 17 -8.78 9.45 3.84
CA GLY A 17 -8.11 9.84 5.08
C GLY A 17 -7.65 8.66 5.93
N GLU A 18 -8.38 7.55 5.93
CA GLU A 18 -7.97 6.30 6.59
C GLU A 18 -6.72 5.70 5.92
N ILE A 19 -6.73 5.59 4.59
CA ILE A 19 -5.59 5.06 3.82
C ILE A 19 -4.35 5.93 3.98
N GLU A 20 -4.49 7.25 3.97
CA GLU A 20 -3.38 8.16 4.22
C GLU A 20 -2.77 7.95 5.61
N ARG A 21 -3.61 7.73 6.63
CA ARG A 21 -3.14 7.51 8.00
C ARG A 21 -2.44 6.16 8.18
N GLU A 22 -3.01 5.10 7.60
CA GLU A 22 -2.54 3.73 7.84
C GLU A 22 -1.41 3.29 6.91
N LEU A 23 -1.50 3.68 5.64
CA LEU A 23 -0.53 3.28 4.61
C LEU A 23 0.45 4.41 4.28
N GLY A 24 0.11 5.66 4.57
CA GLY A 24 1.00 6.80 4.39
C GLY A 24 1.53 6.92 2.97
N GLN A 25 2.86 7.07 2.87
CA GLN A 25 3.58 7.22 1.60
C GLN A 25 4.02 5.88 0.98
N LYS A 26 3.55 4.75 1.51
CA LYS A 26 3.85 3.45 0.91
C LYS A 26 3.29 3.37 -0.52
N PRO A 27 3.92 2.59 -1.42
CA PRO A 27 3.45 2.43 -2.79
C PRO A 27 1.97 2.06 -2.88
N THR A 28 1.51 1.14 -2.03
CA THR A 28 0.11 0.70 -1.95
C THR A 28 -0.84 1.81 -1.51
N GLY A 29 -0.45 2.61 -0.51
CA GLY A 29 -1.23 3.76 -0.04
C GLY A 29 -1.39 4.82 -1.14
N LEU A 30 -0.32 5.13 -1.85
CA LEU A 30 -0.36 6.07 -2.99
C LEU A 30 -1.26 5.56 -4.12
N ALA A 31 -1.13 4.29 -4.51
CA ALA A 31 -1.96 3.70 -5.55
C ALA A 31 -3.44 3.66 -5.15
N ALA A 32 -3.74 3.33 -3.90
CA ALA A 32 -5.10 3.30 -3.38
C ALA A 32 -5.75 4.68 -3.39
N ARG A 33 -5.06 5.73 -2.94
CA ARG A 33 -5.56 7.11 -3.01
C ARG A 33 -5.86 7.54 -4.44
N GLY A 34 -4.95 7.25 -5.38
CA GLY A 34 -5.19 7.55 -6.79
C GLY A 34 -6.40 6.83 -7.40
N LEU A 35 -6.75 5.63 -6.90
CA LEU A 35 -8.00 4.96 -7.27
C LEU A 35 -9.21 5.66 -6.65
N LEU A 36 -9.17 5.98 -5.36
CA LEU A 36 -10.26 6.68 -4.67
C LEU A 36 -10.57 8.04 -5.31
N ASP A 37 -9.54 8.79 -5.70
CA ASP A 37 -9.69 10.07 -6.41
C ASP A 37 -10.40 9.90 -7.76
N ALA A 38 -10.07 8.84 -8.50
CA ALA A 38 -10.72 8.54 -9.77
C ALA A 38 -12.20 8.15 -9.58
N LEU A 39 -12.51 7.36 -8.54
CA LEU A 39 -13.89 6.98 -8.21
C LEU A 39 -14.71 8.20 -7.74
N ASP A 40 -14.11 9.11 -6.94
CA ASP A 40 -14.75 10.36 -6.53
C ASP A 40 -15.03 11.26 -7.75
N ALA A 41 -14.04 11.42 -8.64
CA ALA A 41 -14.22 12.16 -9.88
C ALA A 41 -15.37 11.59 -10.73
N GLN A 42 -15.52 10.27 -10.77
CA GLN A 42 -16.63 9.65 -11.47
C GLN A 42 -17.98 9.93 -10.79
N LEU A 43 -18.07 9.82 -9.46
CA LEU A 43 -19.31 10.13 -8.73
C LEU A 43 -19.70 11.61 -8.85
N ARG A 44 -18.73 12.52 -8.96
CA ARG A 44 -18.97 13.96 -9.17
C ARG A 44 -19.68 14.26 -10.48
N THR A 45 -19.48 13.45 -11.52
CA THR A 45 -20.22 13.61 -12.79
C THR A 45 -21.74 13.56 -12.62
N ILE A 46 -22.23 12.92 -11.55
CA ILE A 46 -23.64 12.84 -11.20
C ILE A 46 -23.97 13.77 -10.03
N THR A 47 -23.19 13.69 -8.95
CA THR A 47 -23.50 14.36 -7.67
C THR A 47 -23.32 15.88 -7.71
N ASP A 48 -22.50 16.41 -8.61
CA ASP A 48 -22.37 17.86 -8.76
C ASP A 48 -23.53 18.47 -9.58
N VAL A 49 -24.25 17.65 -10.35
CA VAL A 49 -25.40 18.09 -11.18
C VAL A 49 -26.72 17.90 -10.45
N VAL A 50 -26.83 16.88 -9.59
CA VAL A 50 -28.07 16.51 -8.91
C VAL A 50 -27.88 16.63 -7.39
N PRO A 51 -28.46 17.66 -6.75
CA PRO A 51 -28.36 17.84 -5.29
C PRO A 51 -28.87 16.63 -4.49
N ALA A 52 -28.31 16.40 -3.31
CA ALA A 52 -28.67 15.29 -2.43
C ALA A 52 -30.16 15.29 -2.01
N ASP A 53 -30.76 16.48 -1.93
CA ASP A 53 -32.14 16.74 -1.55
C ASP A 53 -33.08 16.95 -2.76
N ALA A 54 -32.58 16.78 -3.99
CA ALA A 54 -33.37 16.93 -5.19
C ALA A 54 -34.62 16.02 -5.17
N LEU A 55 -35.76 16.60 -5.49
CA LEU A 55 -37.01 15.85 -5.67
C LEU A 55 -36.86 14.93 -6.89
N LEU A 56 -36.96 13.63 -6.65
CA LEU A 56 -36.80 12.62 -7.69
C LEU A 56 -37.99 12.72 -8.67
N THR A 57 -37.71 13.11 -9.91
CA THR A 57 -38.75 13.20 -10.95
C THR A 57 -38.85 11.89 -11.74
N THR A 58 -40.02 11.62 -12.33
CA THR A 58 -40.22 10.44 -13.20
C THR A 58 -39.25 10.43 -14.39
N SER A 59 -38.94 11.61 -14.95
CA SER A 59 -37.99 11.72 -16.05
C SER A 59 -36.58 11.32 -15.64
N MET A 60 -36.12 11.73 -14.46
CA MET A 60 -34.82 11.30 -13.92
C MET A 60 -34.79 9.79 -13.66
N LEU A 61 -35.89 9.24 -13.16
CA LEU A 61 -36.01 7.80 -12.94
C LEU A 61 -35.92 7.01 -14.27
N MET A 62 -36.55 7.49 -15.33
CA MET A 62 -36.55 6.79 -16.62
C MET A 62 -35.24 6.96 -17.41
N ASN A 63 -34.59 8.12 -17.31
CA ASN A 63 -33.44 8.44 -18.17
C ASN A 63 -32.09 8.19 -17.49
N ASP A 64 -32.00 8.38 -16.17
CA ASP A 64 -30.72 8.49 -15.46
C ASP A 64 -30.49 7.39 -14.41
N SER A 65 -31.56 6.73 -13.94
CA SER A 65 -31.45 5.76 -12.83
C SER A 65 -30.56 4.55 -13.14
N GLU A 66 -30.57 4.08 -14.39
CA GLU A 66 -29.70 2.97 -14.82
C GLU A 66 -28.21 3.36 -14.77
N ASP A 67 -27.89 4.63 -15.10
CA ASP A 67 -26.54 5.15 -14.97
C ASP A 67 -26.12 5.26 -13.52
N TRP A 68 -27.01 5.75 -12.66
CA TRP A 68 -26.74 5.87 -11.24
C TRP A 68 -26.48 4.52 -10.58
N ILE A 69 -27.30 3.50 -10.90
CA ILE A 69 -27.11 2.13 -10.43
C ILE A 69 -25.79 1.56 -10.95
N ARG A 70 -25.50 1.74 -12.24
CA ARG A 70 -24.26 1.23 -12.83
C ARG A 70 -23.02 1.83 -12.17
N VAL A 71 -23.02 3.15 -11.95
CA VAL A 71 -21.91 3.84 -11.28
C VAL A 71 -21.79 3.40 -9.82
N SER A 72 -22.89 3.28 -9.08
CA SER A 72 -22.82 2.83 -7.68
C SER A 72 -22.27 1.40 -7.56
N VAL A 73 -22.78 0.46 -8.38
CA VAL A 73 -22.30 -0.93 -8.40
C VAL A 73 -20.83 -1.00 -8.78
N PHE A 74 -20.41 -0.19 -9.77
CA PHE A 74 -19.02 -0.09 -10.17
C PHE A 74 -18.11 0.38 -9.03
N VAL A 75 -18.46 1.48 -8.37
CA VAL A 75 -17.68 2.03 -7.25
C VAL A 75 -17.59 1.03 -6.09
N GLU A 76 -18.71 0.40 -5.72
CA GLU A 76 -18.72 -0.62 -4.66
C GLU A 76 -17.81 -1.82 -5.00
N THR A 77 -17.81 -2.23 -6.28
CA THR A 77 -16.97 -3.34 -6.75
C THR A 77 -15.48 -2.95 -6.70
N ALA A 78 -15.14 -1.77 -7.19
CA ALA A 78 -13.77 -1.26 -7.15
C ALA A 78 -13.25 -1.11 -5.70
N LEU A 79 -14.08 -0.65 -4.76
CA LEU A 79 -13.72 -0.57 -3.35
C LEU A 79 -13.50 -1.95 -2.72
N ARG A 80 -14.33 -2.94 -3.07
CA ARG A 80 -14.17 -4.32 -2.60
C ARG A 80 -12.85 -4.92 -3.11
N ASP A 81 -12.54 -4.73 -4.39
CA ASP A 81 -11.29 -5.20 -4.98
C ASP A 81 -10.07 -4.49 -4.38
N LEU A 82 -10.15 -3.18 -4.14
CA LEU A 82 -9.12 -2.43 -3.45
C LEU A 82 -8.87 -2.99 -2.04
N SER A 83 -9.93 -3.19 -1.26
CA SER A 83 -9.83 -3.74 0.10
C SER A 83 -9.18 -5.12 0.10
N ARG A 84 -9.55 -5.98 -0.85
CA ARG A 84 -8.93 -7.30 -1.01
C ARG A 84 -7.43 -7.19 -1.28
N LEU A 85 -7.02 -6.36 -2.23
CA LEU A 85 -5.60 -6.20 -2.57
C LEU A 85 -4.78 -5.63 -1.42
N ILE A 86 -5.30 -4.65 -0.68
CA ILE A 86 -4.63 -4.10 0.51
C ILE A 86 -4.48 -5.18 1.58
N GLN A 87 -5.53 -5.96 1.84
CA GLN A 87 -5.49 -7.03 2.83
C GLN A 87 -4.50 -8.15 2.45
N GLU A 88 -4.54 -8.60 1.20
CA GLU A 88 -3.59 -9.60 0.69
C GLU A 88 -2.13 -9.12 0.82
N CYS A 89 -1.85 -7.89 0.39
CA CYS A 89 -0.52 -7.28 0.56
C CYS A 89 -0.12 -7.24 2.04
N GLY A 90 -1.02 -6.79 2.91
CA GLY A 90 -0.77 -6.70 4.35
C GLY A 90 -0.42 -8.05 4.97
N ASN A 91 -1.15 -9.11 4.60
CA ASN A 91 -0.91 -10.46 5.08
C ASN A 91 0.48 -10.97 4.64
N ILE A 92 0.80 -10.84 3.35
CA ILE A 92 2.08 -11.32 2.81
C ILE A 92 3.25 -10.53 3.41
N VAL A 93 3.15 -9.20 3.49
CA VAL A 93 4.18 -8.36 4.13
C VAL A 93 4.34 -8.74 5.61
N HIS A 94 3.24 -8.98 6.33
CA HIS A 94 3.30 -9.41 7.72
C HIS A 94 4.07 -10.73 7.87
N GLU A 95 3.75 -11.74 7.05
CA GLU A 95 4.46 -13.03 7.06
C GLU A 95 5.95 -12.88 6.75
N ARG A 96 6.29 -12.04 5.75
CA ARG A 96 7.68 -11.79 5.34
C ARG A 96 8.49 -10.98 6.36
N LYS A 97 7.83 -10.15 7.17
CA LYS A 97 8.48 -9.44 8.28
C LYS A 97 8.88 -10.35 9.44
N GLN A 98 8.23 -11.49 9.62
CA GLN A 98 8.55 -12.37 10.76
C GLN A 98 10.00 -12.91 10.73
N PRO A 99 10.51 -13.45 9.61
CA PRO A 99 11.94 -13.79 9.47
C PRO A 99 12.88 -12.60 9.65
N PHE A 100 12.50 -11.42 9.17
CA PHE A 100 13.31 -10.20 9.26
C PHE A 100 13.52 -9.79 10.73
N LEU A 101 12.44 -9.73 11.50
CA LEU A 101 12.50 -9.43 12.94
C LEU A 101 13.28 -10.49 13.74
N ARG A 102 13.17 -11.77 13.37
CA ARG A 102 13.97 -12.83 13.98
C ARG A 102 15.46 -12.68 13.71
N LEU A 103 15.83 -12.23 12.51
CA LEU A 103 17.23 -11.98 12.17
C LEU A 103 17.79 -10.80 12.98
N ILE A 104 17.03 -9.70 13.10
CA ILE A 104 17.43 -8.55 13.93
C ILE A 104 17.72 -8.99 15.38
N ARG A 105 16.78 -9.69 16.01
CA ARG A 105 16.97 -10.18 17.39
C ARG A 105 18.20 -11.08 17.54
N ARG A 106 18.49 -11.87 16.50
CA ARG A 106 19.69 -12.71 16.48
C ARG A 106 20.96 -11.85 16.40
N ILE A 107 21.00 -10.88 15.50
CA ILE A 107 22.12 -9.94 15.33
C ILE A 107 22.40 -9.22 16.66
N GLU A 108 21.34 -8.69 17.29
CA GLU A 108 21.43 -8.04 18.60
C GLU A 108 21.93 -8.99 19.70
N SER A 109 21.47 -10.24 19.71
CA SER A 109 21.94 -11.25 20.68
C SER A 109 23.42 -11.63 20.51
N GLU A 110 24.00 -11.40 19.33
CA GLU A 110 25.41 -11.64 19.04
C GLU A 110 26.30 -10.42 19.38
N GLY A 111 25.71 -9.35 19.93
CA GLY A 111 26.41 -8.14 20.38
C GLY A 111 26.61 -7.08 19.30
N TYR A 112 25.83 -7.14 18.22
CA TYR A 112 25.76 -6.07 17.22
C TYR A 112 24.58 -5.15 17.51
N GLU A 113 24.63 -3.93 17.00
CA GLU A 113 23.53 -2.97 17.07
C GLU A 113 22.85 -2.85 15.71
N VAL A 114 21.53 -2.71 15.71
CA VAL A 114 20.75 -2.48 14.50
C VAL A 114 20.02 -1.14 14.63
N ASP A 115 20.14 -0.27 13.63
CA ASP A 115 19.48 1.04 13.65
C ASP A 115 17.95 0.94 13.75
N GLY A 116 17.35 1.80 14.58
CA GLY A 116 15.91 1.82 14.84
C GLY A 116 15.06 2.50 13.77
N THR A 117 15.64 3.14 12.75
CA THR A 117 14.87 3.80 11.69
C THR A 117 14.62 2.90 10.49
N ARG A 118 15.67 2.32 9.91
CA ARG A 118 15.58 1.45 8.74
C ARG A 118 15.71 -0.04 9.07
N PHE A 119 16.23 -0.37 10.25
CA PHE A 119 16.45 -1.75 10.68
C PHE A 119 17.34 -2.58 9.75
N THR A 120 18.17 -1.92 8.94
CA THR A 120 19.08 -2.57 7.99
C THR A 120 20.54 -2.25 8.25
N GLN A 121 20.85 -1.11 8.87
CA GLN A 121 22.22 -0.76 9.24
C GLN A 121 22.64 -1.53 10.48
N VAL A 122 23.82 -2.14 10.42
CA VAL A 122 24.38 -2.97 11.49
C VAL A 122 25.75 -2.43 11.87
N SER A 123 25.96 -2.16 13.16
CA SER A 123 27.25 -1.78 13.73
C SER A 123 27.69 -2.79 14.79
N ASP A 124 28.99 -2.83 15.04
CA ASP A 124 29.51 -3.60 16.18
C ASP A 124 29.19 -2.86 17.49
N GLY A 125 28.55 -3.54 18.42
CA GLY A 125 28.20 -3.01 19.74
C GLY A 125 29.28 -3.25 20.79
N HIS A 126 30.41 -3.87 20.42
CA HIS A 126 31.50 -4.14 21.34
C HIS A 126 32.30 -2.86 21.66
N ASP A 127 32.67 -2.70 22.94
CA ASP A 127 33.60 -1.66 23.36
C ASP A 127 35.04 -2.16 23.17
N TRP A 128 35.76 -1.51 22.26
CA TRP A 128 37.13 -1.86 21.88
C TRP A 128 38.19 -1.04 22.63
N SER A 129 37.85 -0.39 23.74
CA SER A 129 38.83 0.33 24.54
C SER A 129 39.97 -0.60 25.00
N VAL A 130 41.21 -0.17 24.78
CA VAL A 130 42.44 -0.93 25.11
C VAL A 130 43.17 -0.21 26.24
N ASP A 131 43.70 -0.95 27.22
CA ASP A 131 44.48 -0.37 28.32
C ASP A 131 45.94 -0.11 27.88
N GLU A 132 46.57 0.94 28.42
CA GLU A 132 47.97 1.29 28.09
C GLU A 132 48.97 0.17 28.42
N LEU A 133 48.60 -0.76 29.31
CA LEU A 133 49.41 -1.90 29.75
C LEU A 133 49.31 -3.12 28.82
N ASP A 134 48.45 -3.09 27.80
CA ASP A 134 48.27 -4.24 26.90
C ASP A 134 49.47 -4.48 25.99
N SER A 135 49.92 -5.73 25.96
CA SER A 135 51.08 -6.14 25.16
C SER A 135 50.82 -5.99 23.65
N PRO A 136 51.87 -5.81 22.81
CA PRO A 136 51.69 -5.71 21.36
C PRO A 136 50.96 -6.90 20.72
N ALA A 137 51.11 -8.11 21.29
CA ALA A 137 50.39 -9.29 20.82
C ALA A 137 48.88 -9.21 21.05
N VAL A 138 48.45 -8.62 22.18
CA VAL A 138 47.03 -8.39 22.50
C VAL A 138 46.42 -7.40 21.52
N ARG A 139 47.15 -6.32 21.18
CA ARG A 139 46.68 -5.32 20.21
C ARG A 139 46.44 -5.92 18.81
N VAL A 140 47.37 -6.73 18.32
CA VAL A 140 47.21 -7.43 17.03
C VAL A 140 45.99 -8.36 17.04
N GLN A 141 45.72 -9.03 18.15
CA GLN A 141 44.54 -9.88 18.28
C GLN A 141 43.25 -9.06 18.28
N LEU A 142 43.19 -7.95 19.03
CA LEU A 142 42.02 -7.07 19.05
C LEU A 142 41.76 -6.46 17.66
N ASP A 143 42.80 -6.02 16.95
CA ASP A 143 42.66 -5.51 15.58
C ASP A 143 42.08 -6.58 14.64
N ALA A 144 42.55 -7.83 14.76
CA ALA A 144 42.03 -8.94 13.96
C ALA A 144 40.56 -9.27 14.28
N GLU A 145 40.19 -9.26 15.55
CA GLU A 145 38.80 -9.47 16.00
C GLU A 145 37.88 -8.32 15.54
N GLN A 146 38.35 -7.08 15.59
CA GLN A 146 37.62 -5.91 15.10
C GLN A 146 37.34 -6.00 13.60
N ILE A 147 38.34 -6.41 12.81
CA ILE A 147 38.15 -6.65 11.37
C ILE A 147 37.12 -7.76 11.14
N ALA A 148 37.24 -8.88 11.85
CA ALA A 148 36.31 -10.00 11.70
C ALA A 148 34.85 -9.60 12.06
N ARG A 149 34.65 -8.81 13.13
CA ARG A 149 33.32 -8.30 13.50
C ARG A 149 32.79 -7.28 12.50
N ALA A 150 33.65 -6.41 11.96
CA ALA A 150 33.25 -5.47 10.91
C ALA A 150 32.79 -6.20 9.63
N GLU A 151 33.50 -7.24 9.21
CA GLU A 151 33.09 -8.09 8.08
C GLU A 151 31.76 -8.78 8.34
N GLN A 152 31.57 -9.32 9.54
CA GLN A 152 30.32 -9.98 9.94
C GLN A 152 29.14 -9.00 9.98
N ALA A 153 29.33 -7.78 10.52
CA ALA A 153 28.33 -6.73 10.51
C ALA A 153 27.90 -6.37 9.07
N ALA A 154 28.86 -6.25 8.15
CA ALA A 154 28.57 -5.99 6.74
C ALA A 154 27.76 -7.12 6.08
N GLN A 155 28.05 -8.38 6.41
CA GLN A 155 27.25 -9.52 5.94
C GLN A 155 25.82 -9.49 6.49
N TYR A 156 25.65 -9.12 7.75
CA TYR A 156 24.33 -8.97 8.36
C TYR A 156 23.53 -7.85 7.72
N GLN A 157 24.14 -6.69 7.51
CA GLN A 157 23.53 -5.57 6.81
C GLN A 157 23.07 -5.99 5.40
N GLN A 158 23.94 -6.58 4.58
CA GLN A 158 23.57 -7.05 3.23
C GLN A 158 22.41 -8.04 3.24
N ARG A 159 22.30 -8.87 4.29
CA ARG A 159 21.19 -9.80 4.43
C ARG A 159 19.89 -9.07 4.78
N LEU A 160 19.93 -8.13 5.72
CA LEU A 160 18.77 -7.32 6.09
C LEU A 160 18.29 -6.48 4.89
N GLU A 161 19.20 -5.83 4.17
CA GLU A 161 18.88 -5.04 2.97
C GLU A 161 18.18 -5.88 1.90
N ARG A 162 18.66 -7.09 1.62
CA ARG A 162 17.99 -8.00 0.66
C ARG A 162 16.59 -8.41 1.12
N MET A 163 16.41 -8.64 2.42
CA MET A 163 15.10 -9.01 2.97
C MET A 163 14.13 -7.84 2.94
N ASP A 164 14.59 -6.63 3.26
CA ASP A 164 13.79 -5.40 3.17
C ASP A 164 13.40 -5.10 1.72
N ALA A 165 14.35 -5.18 0.77
CA ALA A 165 14.08 -5.02 -0.65
C ALA A 165 13.00 -6.00 -1.15
N ALA A 166 13.08 -7.28 -0.76
CA ALA A 166 12.06 -8.26 -1.12
C ALA A 166 10.68 -7.95 -0.54
N ILE A 167 10.59 -7.33 0.64
CA ILE A 167 9.33 -6.85 1.22
C ILE A 167 8.80 -5.65 0.41
N GLN A 168 9.68 -4.71 0.06
CA GLN A 168 9.31 -3.53 -0.74
C GLN A 168 8.82 -3.90 -2.13
N GLU A 169 9.45 -4.89 -2.77
CA GLU A 169 9.00 -5.42 -4.08
C GLU A 169 7.54 -5.91 -4.03
N ILE A 170 7.13 -6.55 -2.95
CA ILE A 170 5.74 -6.99 -2.75
C ILE A 170 4.80 -5.79 -2.65
N GLU A 171 5.16 -4.76 -1.87
CA GLU A 171 4.35 -3.54 -1.78
C GLU A 171 4.24 -2.83 -3.14
N VAL A 172 5.32 -2.79 -3.93
CA VAL A 172 5.31 -2.22 -5.29
C VAL A 172 4.44 -3.04 -6.24
N GLU A 173 4.54 -4.37 -6.20
CA GLU A 173 3.72 -5.25 -7.04
C GLU A 173 2.22 -5.05 -6.76
N TYR A 174 1.83 -5.01 -5.50
CA TYR A 174 0.44 -4.79 -5.12
C TYR A 174 -0.03 -3.36 -5.45
N ALA A 175 0.83 -2.36 -5.37
CA ALA A 175 0.53 -1.02 -5.86
C ALA A 175 0.22 -1.02 -7.36
N GLU A 176 0.99 -1.75 -8.16
CA GLU A 176 0.72 -1.90 -9.60
C GLU A 176 -0.60 -2.62 -9.88
N ARG A 177 -0.94 -3.65 -9.09
CA ARG A 177 -2.25 -4.32 -9.19
C ARG A 177 -3.40 -3.36 -8.89
N ILE A 178 -3.25 -2.51 -7.87
CA ILE A 178 -4.25 -1.47 -7.55
C ILE A 178 -4.36 -0.45 -8.69
N ARG A 179 -3.24 0.00 -9.26
CA ARG A 179 -3.24 0.96 -10.39
C ARG A 179 -3.97 0.43 -11.63
N LYS A 180 -4.00 -0.89 -11.81
CA LYS A 180 -4.71 -1.60 -12.89
C LYS A 180 -6.19 -1.82 -12.63
N LEU A 181 -6.70 -1.52 -11.42
CA LEU A 181 -8.13 -1.59 -11.17
C LEU A 181 -8.89 -0.59 -12.08
N PRO A 182 -10.09 -0.96 -12.55
CA PRO A 182 -10.92 -0.06 -13.36
C PRO A 182 -11.18 1.27 -12.63
N LYS A 183 -11.05 2.38 -13.37
CA LYS A 183 -11.22 3.75 -12.85
C LYS A 183 -12.52 4.42 -13.30
N THR A 184 -13.19 3.83 -14.27
CA THR A 184 -14.42 4.35 -14.86
C THR A 184 -15.39 3.21 -15.11
N ALA A 185 -16.67 3.44 -14.85
CA ALA A 185 -17.71 2.45 -15.15
C ALA A 185 -17.74 2.13 -16.65
N PRO A 186 -18.07 0.89 -17.03
CA PRO A 186 -18.24 0.52 -18.42
C PRO A 186 -19.36 1.35 -19.08
N PRO A 187 -19.25 1.61 -20.39
CA PRO A 187 -20.29 2.31 -21.15
C PRO A 187 -21.63 1.54 -21.09
N ARG A 188 -22.76 2.24 -21.25
CA ARG A 188 -24.07 1.57 -21.36
C ARG A 188 -24.00 0.50 -22.45
N PRO A 189 -24.57 -0.71 -22.23
CA PRO A 189 -24.79 -1.64 -23.32
C PRO A 189 -25.66 -0.94 -24.37
N VAL A 190 -25.21 -0.94 -25.62
CA VAL A 190 -26.01 -0.39 -26.73
C VAL A 190 -27.21 -1.31 -26.88
N SER A 191 -28.40 -0.86 -26.48
CA SER A 191 -29.65 -1.59 -26.73
C SER A 191 -29.79 -1.76 -28.25
N GLY A 192 -29.50 -2.97 -28.73
CA GLY A 192 -29.67 -3.35 -30.12
C GLY A 192 -31.15 -3.38 -30.49
N ASN A 193 -31.72 -2.22 -30.80
CA ASN A 193 -32.99 -2.09 -31.49
C ASN A 193 -32.75 -1.36 -32.81
N GLN A 194 -32.04 -2.01 -33.72
CA GLN A 194 -32.32 -1.81 -35.15
C GLN A 194 -33.51 -2.70 -35.48
N ILE A 195 -34.72 -2.19 -35.24
CA ILE A 195 -35.91 -2.67 -35.96
C ILE A 195 -35.76 -2.10 -37.38
N GLY A 196 -35.00 -2.83 -38.20
CA GLY A 196 -34.98 -2.62 -39.64
C GLY A 196 -36.24 -3.21 -40.24
N GLY A 197 -37.15 -2.34 -40.64
CA GLY A 197 -38.23 -2.59 -41.58
C GLY A 197 -38.91 -1.26 -41.91
N PRO A 198 -39.34 -0.99 -43.16
CA PRO A 198 -39.71 -1.97 -44.19
C PRO A 198 -39.12 -1.71 -45.59
N GLU A 199 -39.04 -2.76 -46.42
CA GLU A 199 -39.44 -2.73 -47.84
C GLU A 199 -40.21 -4.03 -48.16
#